data_AF-A0A2Y9BW17-F1
#
_entry.id   AF-A0A2Y9BW17-F1
#
_cell.length_a   1.000
_cell.length_b   1.000
_cell.length_c   1.000
_cell.angle_alpha   90.00
_cell.angle_beta   90.00
_cell.angle_gamma   90.00
#
_symmetry.space_group_name_H-M   'P 1'
#
loop_
_entity.id
_entity.type
_entity.pdbx_description
1 polymer ?
#
loop_
_entity_poly.entity_id
_entity_poly.type
_entity_poly.pdbx_seq_one_letter_code
_entity_poly.pdbx_strand_id
1 'polypeptide(L)'
;MRYSLRRFWADETGNVSLDWVVLTSVLVATGIAVIGTMQSGIETASVDVAEQMRGQVVRSSFESELCPGGIPALQAREDLRAAFAQEEPLNVATWMAESFGDLSDQEVSLRYLRDLADAAPVVSDDAPWTRARVELAALACEVVARGLD
;
A
#
# COMPACT_ATOMS: atom_id res chain seq x y z
N MET A 1 40.48 69.94 -4.93
CA MET A 1 40.52 68.49 -4.65
C MET A 1 40.71 67.74 -5.96
N ARG A 2 41.86 67.08 -6.17
CA ARG A 2 42.12 66.23 -7.35
C ARG A 2 41.89 64.78 -6.91
N TYR A 3 40.73 64.21 -7.20
CA TYR A 3 40.48 62.77 -7.01
C TYR A 3 41.24 62.02 -8.12
N SER A 4 42.24 61.22 -7.74
CA SER A 4 43.06 60.50 -8.72
C SER A 4 42.30 59.29 -9.24
N LEU A 5 42.09 59.22 -10.55
CA LEU A 5 41.48 58.11 -11.29
C LEU A 5 42.10 56.73 -10.95
N ARG A 6 43.33 56.72 -10.43
CA ARG A 6 44.04 55.51 -9.97
C ARG A 6 43.37 54.81 -8.78
N ARG A 7 42.64 55.54 -7.92
CA ARG A 7 41.90 54.94 -6.80
C ARG A 7 40.59 54.29 -7.27
N PHE A 8 39.98 54.84 -8.31
CA PHE A 8 38.71 54.34 -8.88
C PHE A 8 38.89 52.96 -9.54
N TRP A 9 39.96 52.80 -10.33
CA TRP A 9 40.28 51.51 -10.96
C TRP A 9 40.71 50.43 -9.96
N ALA A 10 41.36 50.80 -8.85
CA ALA A 10 41.73 49.85 -7.81
C ALA A 10 40.50 49.33 -7.02
N ASP A 11 39.51 50.20 -6.77
CA ASP A 11 38.23 49.82 -6.13
C ASP A 11 37.35 48.97 -7.06
N GLU A 12 37.35 49.21 -8.39
CA GLU A 12 36.56 48.40 -9.34
C GLU A 12 37.06 46.95 -9.49
N THR A 13 38.36 46.70 -9.38
CA THR A 13 38.92 45.33 -9.36
C THR A 13 38.52 44.52 -8.13
N GLY A 14 38.15 45.18 -7.01
CA GLY A 14 37.64 44.49 -5.81
C GLY A 14 36.18 44.04 -5.96
N ASN A 15 35.39 44.70 -6.81
CA ASN A 15 33.97 44.40 -7.01
C ASN A 15 33.74 43.12 -7.82
N VAL A 16 34.61 42.84 -8.82
CA VAL A 16 34.54 41.62 -9.63
C VAL A 16 34.89 40.37 -8.80
N SER A 17 35.78 40.50 -7.82
CA SER A 17 36.06 39.42 -6.86
C SER A 17 34.98 39.24 -5.79
N LEU A 18 34.01 40.15 -5.69
CA LEU A 18 32.92 40.05 -4.73
C LEU A 18 31.68 39.41 -5.38
N ASP A 19 31.48 39.63 -6.67
CA ASP A 19 30.38 39.06 -7.45
C ASP A 19 30.43 37.52 -7.54
N TRP A 20 31.61 36.91 -7.70
CA TRP A 20 31.70 35.43 -7.75
C TRP A 20 31.32 34.79 -6.41
N VAL A 21 31.60 35.46 -5.28
CA VAL A 21 31.18 34.99 -3.95
C VAL A 21 29.67 35.13 -3.80
N VAL A 22 29.09 36.23 -4.29
CA VAL A 22 27.63 36.42 -4.28
C VAL A 22 26.94 35.36 -5.15
N LEU A 23 27.41 35.13 -6.37
CA LEU A 23 26.86 34.11 -7.28
C LEU A 23 26.93 32.70 -6.68
N THR A 24 28.08 32.33 -6.10
CA THR A 24 28.24 31.01 -5.46
C THR A 24 27.41 30.89 -4.19
N SER A 25 27.33 31.94 -3.37
CA SER A 25 26.48 31.92 -2.16
C SER A 25 24.99 31.76 -2.51
N VAL A 26 24.51 32.40 -3.58
CA VAL A 26 23.14 32.22 -4.09
C VAL A 26 22.94 30.79 -4.59
N LEU A 27 23.90 30.22 -5.31
CA LEU A 27 23.88 28.83 -5.76
C LEU A 27 23.80 27.83 -4.60
N VAL A 28 24.63 28.02 -3.57
CA VAL A 28 24.66 27.15 -2.38
C VAL A 28 23.38 27.31 -1.57
N ALA A 29 22.88 28.54 -1.36
CA ALA A 29 21.63 28.79 -0.65
C ALA A 29 20.43 28.14 -1.37
N THR A 30 20.42 28.20 -2.70
CA THR A 30 19.41 27.52 -3.52
C THR A 30 19.52 26.00 -3.39
N GLY A 31 20.74 25.45 -3.36
CA GLY A 31 20.97 24.03 -3.12
C GLY A 31 20.44 23.56 -1.77
N ILE A 32 20.69 24.31 -0.70
CA ILE A 32 20.19 24.01 0.64
C ILE A 32 18.66 24.05 0.68
N ALA A 33 18.03 25.00 0.00
CA ALA A 33 16.57 25.10 -0.09
C ALA A 33 15.95 23.88 -0.78
N VAL A 34 16.52 23.45 -1.91
CA VAL A 34 16.04 22.28 -2.67
C VAL A 34 16.20 20.98 -1.88
N ILE A 35 17.31 20.82 -1.14
CA ILE A 35 17.56 19.63 -0.32
C ILE A 35 16.46 19.44 0.72
N GLY A 36 15.96 20.51 1.36
CA GLY A 36 14.85 20.42 2.32
C GLY A 36 13.56 19.91 1.66
N THR A 37 13.24 20.39 0.45
CA THR A 37 12.07 19.91 -0.30
C THR A 37 12.21 18.45 -0.72
N MET A 38 13.41 18.03 -1.14
CA MET A 38 13.69 16.63 -1.47
C MET A 38 13.59 15.71 -0.26
N GLN A 39 14.14 16.11 0.90
CA GLN A 39 14.07 15.29 2.12
C GLN A 39 12.62 15.07 2.55
N SER A 40 11.80 16.13 2.56
CA SER A 40 10.37 16.00 2.87
C SER A 40 9.64 15.12 1.85
N GLY A 41 9.92 15.28 0.55
CA GLY A 41 9.34 14.43 -0.49
C GLY A 41 9.74 12.96 -0.35
N ILE A 42 11.00 12.69 0.01
CA ILE A 42 11.52 11.33 0.23
C ILE A 42 10.94 10.73 1.51
N GLU A 43 10.81 11.48 2.59
CA GLU A 43 10.16 11.00 3.82
C GLU A 43 8.70 10.65 3.57
N THR A 44 7.94 11.52 2.91
CA THR A 44 6.53 11.23 2.54
C THR A 44 6.45 10.01 1.64
N ALA A 45 7.24 9.95 0.56
CA ALA A 45 7.25 8.80 -0.33
C ALA A 45 7.69 7.51 0.39
N SER A 46 8.63 7.59 1.33
CA SER A 46 9.09 6.44 2.11
C SER A 46 8.03 5.95 3.09
N VAL A 47 7.31 6.86 3.74
CA VAL A 47 6.18 6.52 4.63
C VAL A 47 5.04 5.92 3.83
N ASP A 48 4.68 6.50 2.69
CA ASP A 48 3.60 6.00 1.84
C ASP A 48 3.94 4.61 1.26
N VAL A 49 5.17 4.40 0.80
CA VAL A 49 5.63 3.09 0.32
C VAL A 49 5.64 2.07 1.46
N ALA A 50 6.10 2.45 2.65
CA ALA A 50 6.10 1.56 3.80
C ALA A 50 4.67 1.17 4.23
N GLU A 51 3.72 2.10 4.16
CA GLU A 51 2.32 1.83 4.48
C GLU A 51 1.65 0.96 3.42
N GLN A 52 1.90 1.24 2.13
CA GLN A 52 1.43 0.40 1.02
C GLN A 52 1.99 -1.03 1.13
N MET A 53 3.30 -1.18 1.38
CA MET A 53 3.91 -2.49 1.55
C MET A 53 3.36 -3.22 2.80
N ARG A 54 3.11 -2.53 3.91
CA ARG A 54 2.47 -3.16 5.08
C ARG A 54 1.06 -3.64 4.75
N GLY A 55 0.25 -2.81 4.09
CA GLY A 55 -1.09 -3.20 3.65
C GLY A 55 -1.08 -4.40 2.70
N GLN A 56 -0.15 -4.42 1.73
CA GLN A 56 0.03 -5.54 0.80
C GLN A 56 0.51 -6.82 1.49
N VAL A 57 1.48 -6.73 2.41
CA VAL A 57 1.98 -7.90 3.16
C VAL A 57 0.89 -8.48 4.05
N VAL A 58 0.09 -7.64 4.69
CA VAL A 58 -1.04 -8.06 5.53
C VAL A 58 -2.13 -8.73 4.70
N ARG A 59 -2.49 -8.15 3.54
CA ARG A 59 -3.42 -8.79 2.58
C ARG A 59 -2.92 -10.13 2.09
N SER A 60 -1.68 -10.20 1.61
CA SER A 60 -1.08 -11.42 1.09
C SER A 60 -1.01 -12.52 2.17
N SER A 61 -0.73 -12.14 3.41
CA SER A 61 -0.74 -13.07 4.56
C SER A 61 -2.15 -13.63 4.77
N PHE A 62 -3.18 -12.79 4.83
CA PHE A 62 -4.56 -13.23 4.99
C PHE A 62 -5.10 -14.02 3.81
N GLU A 63 -4.72 -13.68 2.57
CA GLU A 63 -5.10 -14.42 1.37
C GLU A 63 -4.48 -15.83 1.36
N SER A 64 -3.21 -15.95 1.78
CA SER A 64 -2.55 -17.25 1.94
C SER A 64 -3.14 -18.09 3.07
N GLU A 65 -3.66 -17.47 4.12
CA GLU A 65 -4.27 -18.15 5.28
C GLU A 65 -5.74 -18.53 5.04
N LEU A 66 -6.50 -17.66 4.36
CA LEU A 66 -7.92 -17.84 4.07
C LEU A 66 -8.16 -18.73 2.84
N CYS A 67 -7.34 -18.62 1.79
CA CYS A 67 -7.44 -19.45 0.58
C CYS A 67 -6.19 -20.33 0.26
N PRO A 68 -5.58 -21.03 1.25
CA PRO A 68 -4.43 -21.89 0.97
C PRO A 68 -4.86 -23.06 0.10
N GLY A 69 -4.30 -23.15 -1.11
CA GLY A 69 -4.59 -24.23 -2.06
C GLY A 69 -5.83 -24.01 -2.94
N GLY A 70 -6.41 -22.80 -2.93
CA GLY A 70 -7.49 -22.40 -3.83
C GLY A 70 -8.86 -22.98 -3.46
N ILE A 71 -9.83 -22.81 -4.38
CA ILE A 71 -11.22 -23.26 -4.21
C ILE A 71 -11.35 -24.75 -3.83
N PRO A 72 -10.56 -25.70 -4.41
CA PRO A 72 -10.67 -27.11 -4.01
C PRO A 72 -10.31 -27.38 -2.56
N ALA A 73 -9.29 -26.68 -2.03
CA ALA A 73 -8.91 -26.81 -0.63
C ALA A 73 -9.95 -26.19 0.31
N LEU A 74 -10.59 -25.09 -0.10
CA LEU A 74 -11.68 -24.48 0.63
C LEU A 74 -12.94 -25.38 0.66
N GLN A 75 -13.27 -26.03 -0.46
CA GLN A 75 -14.35 -27.02 -0.52
C GLN A 75 -14.10 -28.17 0.47
N ALA A 76 -12.89 -28.73 0.51
CA ALA A 76 -12.56 -29.80 1.44
C ALA A 76 -12.71 -29.37 2.92
N ARG A 77 -12.41 -28.11 3.24
CA ARG A 77 -12.62 -27.56 4.59
C ARG A 77 -14.11 -27.42 4.91
N GLU A 78 -14.91 -26.95 3.97
CA GLU A 78 -16.37 -26.87 4.13
C GLU A 78 -16.99 -28.26 4.29
N ASP A 79 -16.56 -29.25 3.52
CA ASP A 79 -17.05 -30.63 3.65
C ASP A 79 -16.77 -31.19 5.06
N LEU A 80 -15.60 -30.91 5.61
CA LEU A 80 -15.26 -31.27 6.99
C LEU A 80 -16.15 -30.52 8.00
N ARG A 81 -16.30 -29.20 7.85
CA ARG A 81 -17.17 -28.39 8.72
C ARG A 81 -18.60 -28.90 8.70
N ALA A 82 -19.17 -29.09 7.52
CA ALA A 82 -20.53 -29.56 7.32
C ALA A 82 -20.74 -30.94 7.94
N ALA A 83 -19.75 -31.84 7.80
CA ALA A 83 -19.77 -33.15 8.47
C ALA A 83 -19.78 -33.03 10.01
N PHE A 84 -18.98 -32.12 10.59
CA PHE A 84 -18.98 -31.88 12.04
C PHE A 84 -20.27 -31.20 12.52
N ALA A 85 -20.82 -30.28 11.74
CA ALA A 85 -22.05 -29.55 12.05
C ALA A 85 -23.33 -30.35 11.74
N GLN A 86 -23.22 -31.50 11.05
CA GLN A 86 -24.34 -32.27 10.51
C GLN A 86 -25.24 -31.44 9.57
N GLU A 87 -24.62 -30.56 8.78
CA GLU A 87 -25.28 -29.71 7.80
C GLU A 87 -24.97 -30.17 6.37
N GLU A 88 -25.78 -29.72 5.41
CA GLU A 88 -25.48 -29.94 3.98
C GLU A 88 -24.29 -29.07 3.56
N PRO A 89 -23.24 -29.65 2.94
CA PRO A 89 -22.06 -28.90 2.55
C PRO A 89 -22.39 -27.89 1.44
N LEU A 90 -21.88 -26.67 1.59
CA LEU A 90 -21.96 -25.67 0.55
C LEU A 90 -21.06 -26.08 -0.63
N ASN A 91 -21.59 -26.03 -1.86
CA ASN A 91 -20.73 -26.06 -3.05
C ASN A 91 -20.10 -24.67 -3.23
N VAL A 92 -18.87 -24.51 -2.76
CA VAL A 92 -18.13 -23.25 -2.71
C VAL A 92 -17.98 -22.65 -4.10
N ALA A 93 -17.64 -23.46 -5.11
CA ALA A 93 -17.43 -22.97 -6.47
C ALA A 93 -18.73 -22.42 -7.09
N THR A 94 -19.84 -23.16 -6.98
CA THR A 94 -21.14 -22.72 -7.48
C THR A 94 -21.62 -21.48 -6.73
N TRP A 95 -21.50 -21.48 -5.39
CA TRP A 95 -21.90 -20.36 -4.56
C TRP A 95 -21.10 -19.08 -4.88
N MET A 96 -19.79 -19.19 -5.12
CA MET A 96 -18.96 -18.05 -5.53
C MET A 96 -19.40 -17.50 -6.88
N ALA A 97 -19.65 -18.36 -7.86
CA ALA A 97 -20.13 -17.94 -9.17
C ALA A 97 -21.45 -17.18 -9.09
N GLU A 98 -22.39 -17.65 -8.27
CA GLU A 98 -23.68 -16.98 -8.04
C GLU A 98 -23.56 -15.70 -7.21
N SER A 99 -22.64 -15.67 -6.23
CA SER A 99 -22.53 -14.55 -5.28
C SER A 99 -21.68 -13.40 -5.79
N PHE A 100 -20.69 -13.69 -6.64
CA PHE A 100 -19.66 -12.73 -7.06
C PHE A 100 -19.50 -12.62 -8.58
N GLY A 101 -20.05 -13.56 -9.37
CA GLY A 101 -19.86 -13.60 -10.83
C GLY A 101 -20.34 -12.35 -11.56
N ASP A 102 -21.39 -11.70 -11.04
CA ASP A 102 -21.96 -10.47 -11.63
C ASP A 102 -21.34 -9.18 -11.06
N LEU A 103 -20.47 -9.28 -10.04
CA LEU A 103 -19.87 -8.12 -9.39
C LEU A 103 -18.65 -7.61 -10.16
N SER A 104 -18.52 -6.29 -10.23
CA SER A 104 -17.29 -5.65 -10.70
C SER A 104 -16.13 -5.80 -9.70
N ASP A 105 -14.90 -5.66 -10.19
CA ASP A 105 -13.69 -5.77 -9.37
C ASP A 105 -13.66 -4.76 -8.20
N GLN A 106 -14.19 -3.56 -8.43
CA GLN A 106 -14.33 -2.56 -7.38
C GLN A 106 -15.33 -3.00 -6.29
N GLU A 107 -16.44 -3.62 -6.67
CA GLU A 107 -17.44 -4.10 -5.70
C GLU A 107 -16.91 -5.28 -4.89
N VAL A 108 -16.19 -6.20 -5.52
CA VAL A 108 -15.55 -7.34 -4.85
C VAL A 108 -14.53 -6.85 -3.81
N SER A 109 -13.64 -5.92 -4.19
CA SER A 109 -12.64 -5.37 -3.24
C SER A 109 -13.28 -4.62 -2.07
N LEU A 110 -14.28 -3.76 -2.32
CA LEU A 110 -14.98 -3.03 -1.27
C LEU A 110 -15.73 -3.95 -0.32
N ARG A 111 -16.34 -5.03 -0.84
CA ARG A 111 -17.01 -6.03 -0.03
C ARG A 111 -16.00 -6.81 0.83
N TYR A 112 -14.87 -7.21 0.26
CA TYR A 112 -13.82 -7.91 1.00
C TYR A 112 -13.31 -7.09 2.18
N LEU A 113 -13.00 -5.81 1.97
CA LEU A 113 -12.54 -4.92 3.04
C LEU A 113 -13.59 -4.73 4.15
N ARG A 114 -14.88 -4.65 3.80
CA ARG A 114 -15.97 -4.54 4.76
C ARG A 114 -16.10 -5.81 5.59
N ASP A 115 -16.22 -6.96 4.92
CA ASP A 115 -16.46 -8.24 5.57
C ASP A 115 -15.25 -8.65 6.42
N LEU A 116 -14.02 -8.30 6.01
CA LEU A 116 -12.81 -8.50 6.80
C LEU A 116 -12.80 -7.66 8.10
N ALA A 117 -13.23 -6.40 8.02
CA ALA A 117 -13.31 -5.52 9.20
C ALA A 117 -14.32 -6.06 10.23
N ASP A 118 -15.46 -6.58 9.76
CA ASP A 118 -16.49 -7.19 10.61
C ASP A 118 -16.07 -8.58 11.15
N ALA A 119 -15.24 -9.32 10.39
CA ALA A 119 -14.78 -10.66 10.73
C ALA A 119 -13.50 -10.72 11.59
N ALA A 120 -12.93 -9.58 12.00
CA ALA A 120 -11.72 -9.51 12.83
C ALA A 120 -11.67 -10.48 14.04
N PRO A 121 -12.76 -10.79 14.78
CA PRO A 121 -12.71 -11.77 15.88
C PRO A 121 -12.81 -13.25 15.44
N VAL A 122 -13.14 -13.53 14.17
CA VAL A 122 -13.38 -14.88 13.62
C VAL A 122 -12.13 -15.47 12.95
N VAL A 123 -11.18 -14.62 12.53
CA VAL A 123 -9.94 -15.00 11.85
C VAL A 123 -8.79 -15.22 12.85
N SER A 124 -9.01 -16.04 13.89
CA SER A 124 -7.92 -16.56 14.71
C SER A 124 -7.56 -17.98 14.27
N ASP A 125 -6.29 -18.35 14.35
CA ASP A 125 -5.80 -19.68 13.93
C ASP A 125 -6.48 -20.82 14.68
N ASP A 126 -6.87 -20.59 15.94
CA ASP A 126 -7.50 -21.59 16.79
C ASP A 126 -9.04 -21.62 16.70
N ALA A 127 -9.66 -20.66 16.02
CA ALA A 127 -11.11 -20.62 15.89
C ALA A 127 -11.62 -21.70 14.92
N PRO A 128 -12.71 -22.42 15.26
CA PRO A 128 -13.31 -23.39 14.36
C PRO A 128 -13.78 -22.70 13.07
N TRP A 129 -13.71 -23.42 11.95
CA TRP A 129 -14.25 -22.95 10.69
C TRP A 129 -15.77 -22.84 10.80
N THR A 130 -16.29 -21.62 10.73
CA THR A 130 -17.72 -21.33 10.68
C THR A 130 -18.14 -21.06 9.24
N ARG A 131 -19.45 -21.08 8.98
CA ARG A 131 -19.99 -20.71 7.66
C ARG A 131 -19.56 -19.31 7.23
N ALA A 132 -19.60 -18.33 8.15
CA ALA A 132 -19.12 -16.97 7.88
C ALA A 132 -17.62 -16.93 7.52
N ARG A 133 -16.78 -17.79 8.14
CA ARG A 133 -15.35 -17.89 7.80
C ARG A 133 -15.14 -18.50 6.42
N VAL A 134 -15.96 -19.48 6.02
CA VAL A 134 -15.93 -20.08 4.68
C VAL A 134 -16.35 -19.07 3.61
N GLU A 135 -17.39 -18.27 3.88
CA GLU A 135 -17.84 -17.20 2.96
C GLU A 135 -16.77 -16.11 2.80
N LEU A 136 -16.13 -15.69 3.89
CA LEU A 136 -15.00 -14.74 3.85
C LEU A 136 -13.80 -15.32 3.09
N ALA A 137 -13.47 -16.59 3.34
CA ALA A 137 -12.38 -17.27 2.64
C ALA A 137 -12.66 -17.42 1.13
N ALA A 138 -13.90 -17.69 0.76
CA ALA A 138 -14.33 -17.74 -0.63
C ALA A 138 -14.21 -16.37 -1.31
N LEU A 139 -14.57 -15.28 -0.60
CA LEU A 139 -14.36 -13.92 -1.09
C LEU A 139 -12.87 -13.59 -1.25
N ALA A 140 -12.02 -14.02 -0.31
CA ALA A 140 -10.57 -13.90 -0.45
C ALA A 140 -10.03 -14.68 -1.66
N CYS A 141 -10.53 -15.90 -1.90
CA CYS A 141 -10.18 -16.68 -3.10
C CYS A 141 -10.57 -15.95 -4.40
N GLU A 142 -11.71 -15.26 -4.44
CA GLU A 142 -12.16 -14.49 -5.60
C GLU A 142 -11.23 -13.30 -5.88
N VAL A 143 -10.84 -12.57 -4.84
CA VAL A 143 -9.88 -11.46 -4.91
C VAL A 143 -8.55 -11.92 -5.53
N VAL A 144 -8.02 -13.06 -5.07
CA VAL A 144 -6.79 -13.66 -5.60
C VAL A 144 -6.98 -14.15 -7.03
N ALA A 145 -8.11 -14.81 -7.34
CA ALA A 145 -8.38 -15.33 -8.68
C ALA A 145 -8.45 -14.21 -9.74
N ARG A 146 -8.88 -13.01 -9.33
CA ARG A 146 -8.94 -11.81 -10.17
C ARG A 146 -7.67 -10.96 -10.17
N GLY A 147 -6.66 -11.31 -9.35
CA GLY A 147 -5.43 -10.53 -9.23
C GLY A 147 -5.67 -9.13 -8.65
N LEU A 148 -6.61 -9.02 -7.72
CA LEU A 148 -6.97 -7.75 -7.07
C LEU A 148 -6.10 -7.48 -5.82
N ASP A 149 -5.12 -8.34 -5.52
CA ASP A 149 -4.17 -8.33 -4.39
C ASP A 149 -3.25 -7.10 -4.31
#